data_AF-B4XX94-F1
#
_entry.id   AF-B4XX94-F1
#
_cell.length_a   1.000
_cell.length_b   1.000
_cell.length_c   1.000
_cell.angle_alpha   90.00
_cell.angle_beta   90.00
_cell.angle_gamma   90.00
#
_symmetry.space_group_name_H-M   'P 1'
#
loop_
_entity.id
_entity.type
_entity.pdbx_description
1 polymer ?
#
loop_
_entity_poly.entity_id
_entity_poly.type
_entity_poly.pdbx_seq_one_letter_code
_entity_poly.pdbx_strand_id
1 'polypeptide(L)'
;MIALTDEIYFLWIKTLKQLVSITLDRQVTDITPSDPDMLWIRQLWPLGTKAINREKAEALCAQIGLQIRADVGHLEEGMLDITAFHDLIKASQTRPDINQVYRDLTNNGPLDEGRAVAFLTHVQRIPPSSADDVFNKYKSGDLWTIDSLTSFLSSSDNTPDQPQDMTHPLQHYFISSSHNTYLVGEQWKGESTVEGYIRVLLAGCRCVEMDVQSGDVEPVVYHRKTLTSSVPVRDICRAIKQYGFVTSPYPIIISTEIHCTSEQQNRLAIILKEVFGHMLVSTPLVEEFSELPSPEDLKGKILFKAKPPKPEANSPKFETNFFYQESPSSTDSDASFVRLARRLSIQSKNERPDTFSPQLSELLVYTHGVKYQGFSKLNEYLPSHQFSVSERTAAKILKENKGDWIKHNFKHISRVYPRGTRLGSTNFNPVDAWSAGCQIVALNWQTLDESILLNHAMFHGSNGYVLKPLALREKVIEMPEKYLLTVRIISGQRTPLCADLYVGAILNGKISKRTRALSQVTLNPLWDETLTFEIISAPSLLMLNFLHLEVRNKALQAQWMRPVGLAPRGYHHLPLYDSLLSRFVFATLFVEITLEKMQDGLVDVRNHV
;
A
#
# COMPACT_ATOMS: atom_id res chain seq x y z
N MET A 1 -11.81 -27.05 4.51
CA MET A 1 -12.99 -27.73 3.92
C MET A 1 -12.51 -29.01 3.28
N ILE A 2 -13.28 -30.09 3.42
CA ILE A 2 -13.10 -31.31 2.62
C ILE A 2 -14.36 -31.43 1.79
N ALA A 3 -14.22 -31.38 0.46
CA ALA A 3 -15.34 -31.56 -0.44
C ALA A 3 -15.63 -33.05 -0.62
N LEU A 4 -16.91 -33.40 -0.80
CA LEU A 4 -17.34 -34.78 -1.01
C LEU A 4 -16.98 -35.31 -2.41
N THR A 5 -16.81 -34.41 -3.38
CA THR A 5 -16.41 -34.72 -4.76
C THR A 5 -15.51 -33.62 -5.31
N ASP A 6 -14.74 -33.96 -6.34
CA ASP A 6 -13.90 -32.99 -7.07
C ASP A 6 -14.76 -31.89 -7.72
N GLU A 7 -15.94 -32.23 -8.23
CA GLU A 7 -16.87 -31.24 -8.79
C GLU A 7 -17.29 -30.20 -7.75
N ILE A 8 -17.66 -30.63 -6.54
CA ILE A 8 -18.02 -29.71 -5.44
C ILE A 8 -16.81 -28.87 -5.04
N TYR A 9 -15.61 -29.46 -5.01
CA TYR A 9 -14.37 -28.73 -4.73
C TYR A 9 -14.12 -27.63 -5.76
N PHE A 10 -14.18 -27.95 -7.05
CA PHE A 10 -13.97 -26.98 -8.12
C PHE A 10 -15.07 -25.91 -8.17
N LEU A 11 -16.33 -26.28 -7.85
CA LEU A 11 -17.43 -25.33 -7.71
C LEU A 11 -17.16 -24.33 -6.58
N TRP A 12 -16.72 -24.80 -5.40
CA TRP A 12 -16.34 -23.93 -4.29
C TRP A 12 -15.19 -23.00 -4.65
N ILE A 13 -14.14 -23.51 -5.30
CA ILE A 13 -13.02 -22.68 -5.77
C ILE A 13 -13.52 -21.61 -6.73
N LYS A 14 -14.31 -21.99 -7.74
CA LYS A 14 -14.83 -21.04 -8.73
C LYS A 14 -15.69 -19.98 -8.07
N THR A 15 -16.60 -20.37 -7.18
CA THR A 15 -17.51 -19.47 -6.48
C THR A 15 -16.76 -18.52 -5.55
N LEU A 16 -15.78 -19.02 -4.79
CA LEU A 16 -14.96 -18.17 -3.91
C LEU A 16 -14.11 -17.19 -4.73
N LYS A 17 -13.52 -17.64 -5.84
CA LYS A 17 -12.79 -16.74 -6.76
C LYS A 17 -13.70 -15.67 -7.36
N GLN A 18 -14.95 -16.02 -7.72
CA GLN A 18 -15.96 -15.06 -8.17
C GLN A 18 -16.29 -14.04 -7.08
N LEU A 19 -16.55 -14.49 -5.86
CA LEU A 19 -16.84 -13.61 -4.71
C LEU A 19 -15.66 -12.69 -4.37
N VAL A 20 -14.43 -13.19 -4.45
CA VAL A 20 -13.21 -12.40 -4.24
C VAL A 20 -13.01 -11.38 -5.36
N SER A 21 -13.30 -11.73 -6.62
CA SER A 21 -13.26 -10.80 -7.74
C SER A 21 -14.29 -9.68 -7.59
N ILE A 22 -15.51 -10.01 -7.14
CA ILE A 22 -16.58 -9.04 -6.86
C ILE A 22 -16.19 -8.09 -5.71
N THR A 23 -15.47 -8.58 -4.70
CA THR A 23 -15.12 -7.77 -3.52
C THR A 23 -13.84 -6.96 -3.66
N LEU A 24 -12.92 -7.34 -4.56
CA LEU A 24 -11.65 -6.64 -4.75
C LEU A 24 -11.64 -5.66 -5.93
N ASP A 25 -12.73 -5.53 -6.69
CA ASP A 25 -12.82 -4.61 -7.84
C ASP A 25 -11.72 -4.87 -8.88
N ARG A 26 -11.20 -6.11 -8.89
CA ARG A 26 -10.23 -6.61 -9.86
C ARG A 26 -11.02 -7.47 -10.84
N GLN A 27 -11.01 -7.08 -12.11
CA GLN A 27 -11.48 -7.93 -13.19
C GLN A 27 -10.68 -9.25 -13.14
N VAL A 28 -11.31 -10.29 -12.60
CA VAL A 28 -10.95 -11.65 -12.98
C VAL A 28 -11.75 -11.89 -14.26
N THR A 29 -11.02 -12.16 -15.34
CA THR A 29 -11.55 -12.44 -16.68
C THR A 29 -12.81 -13.33 -16.64
N ASP A 30 -13.83 -12.95 -17.42
CA ASP A 30 -15.03 -13.74 -17.75
C ASP A 30 -16.15 -13.89 -16.69
N ILE A 31 -16.32 -12.92 -15.77
CA ILE A 31 -17.41 -12.94 -14.80
C ILE A 31 -18.18 -11.61 -14.78
N THR A 32 -19.46 -11.64 -15.13
CA THR A 32 -20.40 -10.53 -14.93
C THR A 32 -20.67 -10.37 -13.43
N PRO A 33 -20.46 -9.18 -12.83
CA PRO A 33 -20.73 -8.97 -11.40
C PRO A 33 -22.21 -9.24 -11.06
N SER A 34 -22.47 -10.01 -10.01
CA SER A 34 -23.81 -10.09 -9.42
C SER A 34 -24.22 -8.72 -8.89
N ASP A 35 -25.50 -8.36 -9.01
CA ASP A 35 -26.04 -7.11 -8.49
C ASP A 35 -25.63 -6.87 -7.02
N PRO A 36 -24.76 -5.88 -6.76
CA PRO A 36 -24.18 -5.68 -5.43
C PRO A 36 -25.24 -5.28 -4.38
N ASP A 37 -26.34 -4.66 -4.81
CA ASP A 37 -27.43 -4.28 -3.91
C ASP A 37 -28.18 -5.51 -3.37
N MET A 38 -28.26 -6.60 -4.15
CA MET A 38 -28.95 -7.82 -3.73
C MET A 38 -28.30 -8.50 -2.52
N LEU A 39 -26.97 -8.40 -2.36
CA LEU A 39 -26.28 -8.99 -1.21
C LEU A 39 -26.72 -8.36 0.11
N TRP A 40 -26.87 -7.03 0.11
CA TRP A 40 -27.28 -6.28 1.28
C TRP A 40 -28.80 -6.31 1.49
N ILE A 41 -29.58 -6.24 0.40
CA ILE A 41 -31.04 -6.36 0.46
C ILE A 41 -31.46 -7.70 1.06
N ARG A 42 -30.73 -8.78 0.76
CA ARG A 42 -30.95 -10.10 1.40
C ARG A 42 -30.73 -10.09 2.90
N GLN A 43 -29.88 -9.23 3.44
CA GLN A 43 -29.65 -9.10 4.89
C GLN A 43 -30.78 -8.33 5.58
N LEU A 44 -31.37 -7.35 4.90
CA LEU A 44 -32.55 -6.62 5.37
C LEU A 44 -33.84 -7.43 5.22
N TRP A 45 -33.89 -8.31 4.22
CA TRP A 45 -35.07 -9.09 3.89
C TRP A 45 -35.43 -10.05 5.03
N PRO A 46 -36.69 -10.04 5.53
CA PRO A 46 -37.07 -10.92 6.64
C PRO A 46 -36.95 -12.41 6.26
N LEU A 47 -36.27 -13.19 7.10
CA LEU A 47 -36.07 -14.62 6.88
C LEU A 47 -37.40 -15.37 6.70
N GLY A 48 -37.44 -16.28 5.73
CA GLY A 48 -38.63 -17.10 5.42
C GLY A 48 -39.82 -16.34 4.81
N THR A 49 -39.69 -15.03 4.56
CA THR A 49 -40.77 -14.20 4.03
C THR A 49 -40.73 -14.18 2.50
N LYS A 50 -41.86 -14.49 1.84
CA LYS A 50 -41.98 -14.46 0.38
C LYS A 50 -42.25 -13.06 -0.17
N ALA A 51 -43.03 -12.26 0.55
CA ALA A 51 -43.37 -10.90 0.17
C ALA A 51 -43.70 -10.04 1.41
N ILE A 52 -43.49 -8.73 1.30
CA ILE A 52 -43.73 -7.72 2.35
C ILE A 52 -44.74 -6.68 1.85
N ASN A 53 -45.51 -6.10 2.77
CA ASN A 53 -46.37 -4.96 2.42
C ASN A 53 -45.56 -3.66 2.37
N ARG A 54 -46.18 -2.59 1.86
CA ARG A 54 -45.58 -1.26 1.73
C ARG A 54 -45.07 -0.69 3.06
N GLU A 55 -45.87 -0.73 4.12
CA GLU A 55 -45.48 -0.22 5.44
C GLU A 55 -44.18 -0.88 5.94
N LYS A 56 -44.04 -2.19 5.72
CA LYS A 56 -42.83 -2.92 6.08
C LYS A 56 -41.66 -2.58 5.15
N ALA A 57 -41.89 -2.39 3.86
CA ALA A 57 -40.87 -1.91 2.94
C ALA A 57 -40.36 -0.51 3.33
N GLU A 58 -41.26 0.42 3.65
CA GLU A 58 -40.95 1.75 4.16
C GLU A 58 -40.19 1.69 5.49
N ALA A 59 -40.59 0.82 6.41
CA ALA A 59 -39.88 0.62 7.67
C ALA A 59 -38.46 0.06 7.45
N LEU A 60 -38.29 -0.90 6.54
CA LEU A 60 -36.97 -1.45 6.17
C LEU A 60 -36.10 -0.38 5.50
N CYS A 61 -36.67 0.46 4.63
CA CYS A 61 -35.97 1.60 4.04
C CYS A 61 -35.62 2.67 5.08
N ALA A 62 -36.47 2.92 6.07
CA ALA A 62 -36.18 3.86 7.15
C ALA A 62 -35.04 3.38 8.05
N GLN A 63 -34.90 2.07 8.30
CA GLN A 63 -33.79 1.50 9.09
C GLN A 63 -32.41 1.79 8.50
N ILE A 64 -32.35 1.99 7.19
CA ILE A 64 -31.13 2.27 6.42
C ILE A 64 -31.04 3.75 6.05
N GLY A 65 -31.97 4.56 6.56
CA GLY A 65 -32.06 6.00 6.27
C GLY A 65 -32.27 6.32 4.79
N LEU A 66 -32.94 5.42 4.07
CA LEU A 66 -33.43 5.63 2.71
C LEU A 66 -34.89 6.08 2.79
N GLN A 67 -35.18 7.26 2.25
CA GLN A 67 -36.55 7.75 2.16
C GLN A 67 -37.13 7.36 0.80
N ILE A 68 -38.27 6.66 0.82
CA ILE A 68 -39.01 6.33 -0.39
C ILE A 68 -39.71 7.58 -0.88
N ARG A 69 -39.41 8.00 -2.11
CA ARG A 69 -40.03 9.19 -2.69
C ARG A 69 -41.48 8.90 -3.08
N ALA A 70 -42.33 9.93 -3.02
CA ALA A 70 -43.75 9.82 -3.35
C ALA A 70 -43.99 9.40 -4.82
N ASP A 71 -43.12 9.81 -5.74
CA ASP A 71 -43.21 9.52 -7.18
C ASP A 71 -42.71 8.12 -7.57
N VAL A 72 -41.81 7.55 -6.77
CA VAL A 72 -41.42 6.13 -6.86
C VAL A 72 -42.49 5.24 -6.21
N GLY A 73 -43.33 5.84 -5.36
CA GLY A 73 -44.40 5.20 -4.63
C GLY A 73 -45.60 4.72 -5.46
N HIS A 74 -45.58 4.79 -6.79
CA HIS A 74 -46.64 4.23 -7.65
C HIS A 74 -46.43 2.73 -7.97
N LEU A 75 -45.33 2.13 -7.52
CA LEU A 75 -45.10 0.69 -7.56
C LEU A 75 -46.10 -0.03 -6.62
N GLU A 76 -47.26 -0.34 -7.19
CA GLU A 76 -48.41 -1.18 -6.79
C GLU A 76 -48.80 -1.23 -5.30
N GLU A 77 -50.09 -1.02 -5.00
CA GLU A 77 -50.73 -1.21 -3.68
C GLU A 77 -50.74 -2.69 -3.17
N GLY A 78 -49.79 -3.51 -3.62
CA GLY A 78 -49.69 -4.95 -3.37
C GLY A 78 -48.55 -5.38 -2.45
N MET A 79 -48.37 -6.70 -2.34
CA MET A 79 -47.24 -7.32 -1.62
C MET A 79 -46.02 -7.32 -2.53
N LEU A 80 -44.91 -6.73 -2.07
CA LEU A 80 -43.62 -6.68 -2.76
C LEU A 80 -42.85 -7.96 -2.48
N ASP A 81 -42.40 -8.67 -3.50
CA ASP A 81 -41.37 -9.70 -3.33
C ASP A 81 -39.97 -9.07 -3.23
N ILE A 82 -38.94 -9.89 -3.04
CA ILE A 82 -37.56 -9.39 -2.86
C ILE A 82 -37.03 -8.65 -4.10
N THR A 83 -37.53 -9.00 -5.30
CA THR A 83 -37.12 -8.37 -6.56
C THR A 83 -37.76 -7.00 -6.67
N ALA A 84 -39.07 -6.91 -6.43
CA ALA A 84 -39.79 -5.63 -6.44
C ALA A 84 -39.28 -4.68 -5.35
N PHE A 85 -38.90 -5.20 -4.17
CA PHE A 85 -38.26 -4.39 -3.13
C PHE A 85 -36.85 -3.92 -3.51
N HIS A 86 -36.10 -4.72 -4.26
CA HIS A 86 -34.81 -4.32 -4.82
C HIS A 86 -34.95 -3.20 -5.84
N ASP A 87 -35.90 -3.31 -6.76
CA ASP A 87 -36.21 -2.24 -7.73
C ASP A 87 -36.65 -0.94 -7.03
N LEU A 88 -37.45 -1.05 -5.96
CA LEU A 88 -37.88 0.07 -5.13
C LEU A 88 -36.69 0.77 -4.47
N ILE A 89 -35.74 0.01 -3.92
CA ILE A 89 -34.51 0.58 -3.33
C ILE A 89 -33.68 1.28 -4.40
N LYS A 90 -33.47 0.63 -5.56
CA LYS A 90 -32.74 1.23 -6.68
C LYS A 90 -33.36 2.53 -7.14
N ALA A 91 -34.68 2.56 -7.34
CA ALA A 91 -35.40 3.76 -7.75
C ALA A 91 -35.39 4.86 -6.68
N SER A 92 -35.30 4.49 -5.39
CA SER A 92 -35.20 5.44 -4.28
C SER A 92 -33.79 5.98 -4.06
N GLN A 93 -32.75 5.30 -4.55
CA GLN A 93 -31.36 5.76 -4.50
C GLN A 93 -31.13 6.86 -5.55
N THR A 94 -31.37 8.11 -5.14
CA THR A 94 -31.07 9.28 -5.99
C THR A 94 -29.64 9.76 -5.81
N ARG A 95 -29.07 10.36 -6.87
CA ARG A 95 -27.76 11.02 -6.85
C ARG A 95 -27.89 12.53 -7.11
N PRO A 96 -28.52 13.29 -6.18
CA PRO A 96 -28.68 14.73 -6.35
C PRO A 96 -27.33 15.47 -6.45
N ASP A 97 -26.29 14.89 -5.85
CA ASP A 97 -24.90 15.31 -5.98
C ASP A 97 -24.38 15.22 -7.42
N ILE A 98 -24.60 14.10 -8.13
CA ILE A 98 -24.22 14.00 -9.55
C ILE A 98 -25.09 14.93 -10.41
N ASN A 99 -26.39 15.02 -10.12
CA ASN A 99 -27.28 15.95 -10.81
C ASN A 99 -26.77 17.39 -10.69
N GLN A 100 -26.22 17.78 -9.53
CA GLN A 100 -25.62 19.09 -9.37
C GLN A 100 -24.37 19.26 -10.23
N VAL A 101 -23.44 18.30 -10.19
CA VAL A 101 -22.22 18.35 -11.04
C VAL A 101 -22.57 18.45 -12.52
N TYR A 102 -23.52 17.64 -12.99
CA TYR A 102 -23.96 17.69 -14.39
C TYR A 102 -24.56 19.05 -14.75
N ARG A 103 -25.40 19.63 -13.88
CA ARG A 103 -25.93 20.98 -14.07
C ARG A 103 -24.83 22.02 -14.15
N ASP A 104 -23.87 21.97 -13.23
CA ASP A 104 -22.74 22.92 -13.21
C ASP A 104 -21.93 22.84 -14.52
N LEU A 105 -21.68 21.63 -15.00
CA LEU A 105 -20.98 21.38 -16.26
C LEU A 105 -21.78 21.78 -17.50
N THR A 106 -23.11 21.87 -17.41
CA THR A 106 -24.02 22.22 -18.53
C THR A 106 -24.61 23.63 -18.46
N ASN A 107 -24.23 24.42 -17.44
CA ASN A 107 -24.75 25.79 -17.26
C ASN A 107 -24.58 26.69 -18.50
N ASN A 108 -23.46 26.53 -19.22
CA ASN A 108 -23.17 27.32 -20.42
C ASN A 108 -23.54 26.63 -21.75
N GLY A 109 -24.40 25.59 -21.72
CA GLY A 109 -24.76 24.76 -22.87
C GLY A 109 -24.48 23.26 -22.68
N PRO A 110 -24.81 22.40 -23.66
CA PRO A 110 -24.67 20.95 -23.54
C PRO A 110 -23.20 20.52 -23.39
N LEU A 111 -22.97 19.34 -22.81
CA LEU A 111 -21.66 18.69 -22.75
C LEU A 111 -21.34 18.02 -24.09
N ASP A 112 -21.01 18.83 -25.08
CA ASP A 112 -20.44 18.39 -26.35
C ASP A 112 -18.98 17.92 -26.20
N GLU A 113 -18.39 17.42 -27.29
CA GLU A 113 -17.02 16.92 -27.32
C GLU A 113 -16.02 17.93 -26.75
N GLY A 114 -16.06 19.18 -27.21
CA GLY A 114 -15.11 20.21 -26.77
C GLY A 114 -15.17 20.45 -25.26
N ARG A 115 -16.38 20.51 -24.68
CA ARG A 115 -16.56 20.76 -23.25
C ARG A 115 -16.29 19.55 -22.39
N ALA A 116 -16.69 18.36 -22.84
CA ALA A 116 -16.41 17.12 -22.14
C ALA A 116 -14.89 16.85 -22.12
N VAL A 117 -14.19 17.04 -23.24
CA VAL A 117 -12.72 16.93 -23.32
C VAL A 117 -12.05 17.98 -22.43
N ALA A 118 -12.55 19.21 -22.39
CA ALA A 118 -12.05 20.23 -21.46
C ALA A 118 -12.26 19.84 -19.98
N PHE A 119 -13.39 19.24 -19.63
CA PHE A 119 -13.64 18.69 -18.29
C PHE A 119 -12.64 17.56 -17.96
N LEU A 120 -12.48 16.60 -18.87
CA LEU A 120 -11.58 15.45 -18.68
C LEU A 120 -10.13 15.90 -18.49
N THR A 121 -9.67 16.86 -19.30
CA THR A 121 -8.28 17.32 -19.28
C THR A 121 -7.98 18.32 -18.16
N HIS A 122 -8.85 19.30 -17.91
CA HIS A 122 -8.57 20.37 -16.95
C HIS A 122 -9.04 20.05 -15.52
N VAL A 123 -10.16 19.33 -15.37
CA VAL A 123 -10.73 18.97 -14.07
C VAL A 123 -10.27 17.58 -13.64
N GLN A 124 -10.56 16.55 -14.44
CA GLN A 124 -10.18 15.16 -14.09
C GLN A 124 -8.69 14.86 -14.29
N ARG A 125 -7.96 15.74 -15.00
CA ARG A 125 -6.53 15.60 -15.34
C ARG A 125 -6.20 14.30 -16.10
N ILE A 126 -7.14 13.85 -16.93
CA ILE A 126 -6.89 12.78 -17.91
C ILE A 126 -5.95 13.33 -18.99
N PRO A 127 -4.93 12.57 -19.42
CA PRO A 127 -4.04 12.98 -20.49
C PRO A 127 -4.82 13.37 -21.76
N PRO A 128 -4.48 14.48 -22.43
CA PRO A 128 -5.16 14.89 -23.66
C PRO A 128 -5.19 13.81 -24.73
N SER A 129 -4.14 12.98 -24.81
CA SER A 129 -4.05 11.84 -25.75
C SER A 129 -5.10 10.76 -25.55
N SER A 130 -5.79 10.73 -24.41
CA SER A 130 -6.80 9.72 -24.07
C SER A 130 -8.18 10.33 -23.85
N ALA A 131 -8.29 11.66 -23.78
CA ALA A 131 -9.55 12.33 -23.46
C ALA A 131 -10.62 12.13 -24.54
N ASP A 132 -10.22 12.16 -25.82
CA ASP A 132 -11.13 11.94 -26.95
C ASP A 132 -11.69 10.50 -26.96
N ASP A 133 -10.85 9.52 -26.67
CA ASP A 133 -11.26 8.12 -26.57
C ASP A 133 -12.26 7.91 -25.43
N VAL A 134 -12.00 8.52 -24.27
CA VAL A 134 -12.90 8.48 -23.11
C VAL A 134 -14.22 9.17 -23.45
N PHE A 135 -14.20 10.34 -24.10
CA PHE A 135 -15.42 11.00 -24.55
C PHE A 135 -16.25 10.08 -25.46
N ASN A 136 -15.62 9.53 -26.50
CA ASN A 136 -16.28 8.66 -27.48
C ASN A 136 -16.79 7.35 -26.87
N LYS A 137 -16.15 6.83 -25.83
CA LYS A 137 -16.57 5.62 -25.13
C LYS A 137 -17.87 5.79 -24.36
N TYR A 138 -18.10 6.96 -23.76
CA TYR A 138 -19.27 7.20 -22.91
C TYR A 138 -20.38 7.99 -23.58
N LYS A 139 -20.13 8.73 -24.67
CA LYS A 139 -21.16 9.61 -25.28
C LYS A 139 -22.45 8.88 -25.67
N SER A 140 -23.56 9.59 -25.58
CA SER A 140 -24.86 9.17 -26.10
C SER A 140 -25.24 10.09 -27.26
N GLY A 141 -25.17 9.57 -28.48
CA GLY A 141 -25.16 10.40 -29.69
C GLY A 141 -23.88 11.24 -29.74
N ASP A 142 -24.05 12.57 -29.81
CA ASP A 142 -22.93 13.53 -29.91
C ASP A 142 -22.62 14.23 -28.59
N LEU A 143 -23.29 13.86 -27.49
CA LEU A 143 -23.21 14.55 -26.21
C LEU A 143 -22.94 13.58 -25.05
N TRP A 144 -22.37 14.10 -23.96
CA TRP A 144 -22.44 13.45 -22.66
C TRP A 144 -23.73 13.84 -21.96
N THR A 145 -24.56 12.83 -21.65
CA THR A 145 -25.75 13.01 -20.81
C THR A 145 -25.40 12.86 -19.34
N ILE A 146 -26.39 12.91 -18.46
CA ILE A 146 -26.16 12.60 -17.05
C ILE A 146 -25.78 11.12 -16.83
N ASP A 147 -26.37 10.20 -17.59
CA ASP A 147 -26.00 8.78 -17.60
C ASP A 147 -24.58 8.62 -18.16
N SER A 148 -24.29 9.43 -19.19
CA SER A 148 -22.96 9.88 -19.62
C SER A 148 -21.91 9.92 -18.52
N LEU A 149 -22.06 11.00 -17.76
CA LEU A 149 -21.18 11.38 -16.68
C LEU A 149 -21.17 10.34 -15.55
N THR A 150 -22.33 9.79 -15.18
CA THR A 150 -22.46 8.80 -14.10
C THR A 150 -21.68 7.53 -14.42
N SER A 151 -21.77 7.06 -15.67
CA SER A 151 -21.05 5.89 -16.16
C SER A 151 -19.55 6.12 -16.12
N PHE A 152 -19.09 7.28 -16.62
CA PHE A 152 -17.68 7.65 -16.56
C PHE A 152 -17.15 7.74 -15.12
N LEU A 153 -17.84 8.45 -14.22
CA LEU A 153 -17.41 8.66 -12.83
C LEU A 153 -17.26 7.36 -12.04
N SER A 154 -18.01 6.32 -12.43
CA SER A 154 -18.00 4.99 -11.80
C SER A 154 -17.11 3.98 -12.53
N SER A 155 -16.46 4.39 -13.62
CA SER A 155 -15.69 3.50 -14.49
C SER A 155 -14.22 3.37 -14.09
N SER A 156 -13.55 2.36 -14.66
CA SER A 156 -12.10 2.22 -14.57
C SER A 156 -11.31 3.40 -15.14
N ASP A 157 -11.89 4.14 -16.09
CA ASP A 157 -11.22 5.28 -16.74
C ASP A 157 -11.17 6.52 -15.85
N ASN A 158 -11.90 6.50 -14.73
CA ASN A 158 -11.85 7.50 -13.67
C ASN A 158 -11.22 6.94 -12.38
N THR A 159 -10.41 5.87 -12.47
CA THR A 159 -9.70 5.35 -11.30
C THR A 159 -8.48 6.19 -10.95
N PRO A 160 -8.15 6.33 -9.66
CA PRO A 160 -7.01 7.13 -9.20
C PRO A 160 -5.64 6.54 -9.55
N ASP A 161 -5.60 5.26 -9.94
CA ASP A 161 -4.35 4.50 -10.06
C ASP A 161 -3.78 4.63 -11.47
N GLN A 162 -2.75 5.45 -11.63
CA GLN A 162 -2.01 5.54 -12.89
C GLN A 162 -0.94 4.45 -12.99
N PRO A 163 -0.75 3.84 -14.19
CA PRO A 163 0.35 2.93 -14.44
C PRO A 163 1.68 3.60 -14.09
N GLN A 164 2.49 2.94 -13.28
CA GLN A 164 3.86 3.36 -13.02
C GLN A 164 4.75 2.92 -14.19
N ASP A 165 5.69 3.75 -14.61
CA ASP A 165 6.77 3.29 -15.49
C ASP A 165 7.67 2.34 -14.69
N MET A 166 7.75 1.08 -15.11
CA MET A 166 8.49 0.00 -14.45
C MET A 166 9.82 -0.33 -15.12
N THR A 167 10.24 0.51 -16.09
CA THR A 167 11.47 0.31 -16.90
C THR A 167 12.70 1.05 -16.35
N HIS A 168 12.55 1.86 -15.30
CA HIS A 168 13.70 2.47 -14.65
C HIS A 168 14.49 1.45 -13.81
N PRO A 169 15.78 1.71 -13.49
CA PRO A 169 16.56 0.86 -12.60
C PRO A 169 15.91 0.61 -11.23
N LEU A 170 16.13 -0.56 -10.64
CA LEU A 170 15.49 -0.96 -9.36
C LEU A 170 15.67 0.07 -8.23
N GLN A 171 16.84 0.73 -8.15
CA GLN A 171 17.10 1.74 -7.14
C GLN A 171 16.25 3.02 -7.28
N HIS A 172 15.49 3.18 -8.36
CA HIS A 172 14.59 4.30 -8.60
C HIS A 172 13.19 4.12 -8.00
N TYR A 173 12.90 3.00 -7.34
CA TYR A 173 11.58 2.73 -6.78
C TYR A 173 11.61 2.69 -5.25
N PHE A 174 10.55 3.16 -4.61
CA PHE A 174 10.19 2.69 -3.28
C PHE A 174 9.63 1.27 -3.38
N ILE A 175 10.00 0.41 -2.44
CA ILE A 175 9.69 -1.02 -2.45
C ILE A 175 8.93 -1.36 -1.17
N SER A 176 7.74 -1.92 -1.31
CA SER A 176 6.92 -2.35 -0.17
C SER A 176 7.65 -3.45 0.60
N SER A 177 7.93 -3.20 1.88
CA SER A 177 8.93 -3.97 2.64
C SER A 177 8.43 -4.37 4.04
N SER A 178 8.69 -5.62 4.41
CA SER A 178 8.36 -6.20 5.72
C SER A 178 9.63 -6.44 6.54
N HIS A 179 9.56 -6.14 7.83
CA HIS A 179 10.57 -6.46 8.83
C HIS A 179 10.10 -7.66 9.66
N ASN A 180 11.01 -8.60 9.95
CA ASN A 180 10.74 -9.84 10.68
C ASN A 180 9.44 -10.52 10.22
N THR A 181 9.30 -10.76 8.91
CA THR A 181 8.06 -11.18 8.24
C THR A 181 7.43 -12.45 8.83
N TYR A 182 8.26 -13.30 9.42
CA TYR A 182 7.83 -14.53 10.08
C TYR A 182 7.00 -14.29 11.35
N LEU A 183 7.10 -13.13 12.01
CA LEU A 183 6.41 -12.85 13.27
C LEU A 183 4.96 -12.40 13.06
N VAL A 184 4.02 -13.03 13.78
CA VAL A 184 2.59 -12.64 13.79
C VAL A 184 2.21 -11.84 15.05
N GLY A 185 3.16 -11.58 15.95
CA GLY A 185 2.94 -10.84 17.19
C GLY A 185 4.16 -10.05 17.68
N GLU A 186 4.36 -10.05 18.99
CA GLU A 186 5.45 -9.33 19.66
C GLU A 186 6.84 -9.92 19.35
N GLN A 187 7.88 -9.09 19.39
CA GLN A 187 9.26 -9.50 19.03
C GLN A 187 9.88 -10.56 19.95
N TRP A 188 9.33 -10.78 21.15
CA TRP A 188 9.97 -11.60 22.19
C TRP A 188 9.20 -12.89 22.56
N LYS A 189 7.93 -12.98 22.19
CA LYS A 189 7.02 -14.11 22.46
C LYS A 189 6.07 -14.46 21.30
N GLY A 190 6.19 -13.77 20.17
CA GLY A 190 5.34 -14.03 19.00
C GLY A 190 5.58 -15.41 18.39
N GLU A 191 4.60 -15.92 17.66
CA GLU A 191 4.78 -17.11 16.84
C GLU A 191 5.47 -16.75 15.53
N SER A 192 6.42 -17.58 15.12
CA SER A 192 6.96 -17.59 13.75
C SER A 192 6.05 -18.45 12.88
N THR A 193 5.60 -17.93 11.74
CA THR A 193 4.68 -18.65 10.84
C THR A 193 5.03 -18.46 9.37
N VAL A 194 4.64 -19.44 8.55
CA VAL A 194 4.63 -19.32 7.08
C VAL A 194 3.54 -18.32 6.63
N GLU A 195 2.41 -18.28 7.34
CA GLU A 195 1.25 -17.44 7.02
C GLU A 195 1.59 -15.94 6.99
N GLY A 196 2.53 -15.49 7.82
CA GLY A 196 3.05 -14.12 7.78
C GLY A 196 3.56 -13.72 6.39
N TYR A 197 4.29 -14.61 5.71
CA TYR A 197 4.78 -14.38 4.35
C TYR A 197 3.64 -14.36 3.32
N ILE A 198 2.70 -15.29 3.42
CA ILE A 198 1.54 -15.37 2.53
C ILE A 198 0.75 -14.06 2.59
N ARG A 199 0.40 -13.62 3.80
CA ARG A 199 -0.37 -12.40 4.05
C ARG A 199 0.30 -11.15 3.47
N VAL A 200 1.59 -10.93 3.74
CA VAL A 200 2.26 -9.71 3.24
C VAL A 200 2.46 -9.75 1.72
N LEU A 201 2.73 -10.92 1.14
CA LEU A 201 2.88 -11.05 -0.33
C LEU A 201 1.56 -10.82 -1.04
N LEU A 202 0.46 -11.37 -0.54
CA LEU A 202 -0.89 -11.12 -1.08
C LEU A 202 -1.30 -9.65 -0.92
N ALA A 203 -0.81 -8.97 0.13
CA ALA A 203 -0.97 -7.52 0.29
C ALA A 203 0.00 -6.68 -0.59
N GLY A 204 0.80 -7.30 -1.47
CA GLY A 204 1.67 -6.62 -2.42
C GLY A 204 3.07 -6.29 -1.90
N CYS A 205 3.48 -6.77 -0.73
CA CYS A 205 4.85 -6.62 -0.23
C CYS A 205 5.86 -7.31 -1.16
N ARG A 206 7.00 -6.68 -1.45
CA ARG A 206 8.04 -7.14 -2.40
C ARG A 206 9.40 -7.36 -1.75
N CYS A 207 9.58 -7.00 -0.49
CA CYS A 207 10.78 -7.32 0.28
C CYS A 207 10.38 -7.99 1.62
N VAL A 208 10.78 -9.24 1.81
CA VAL A 208 10.48 -10.03 3.01
C VAL A 208 11.76 -10.42 3.74
N GLU A 209 11.66 -10.65 5.05
CA GLU A 209 12.83 -10.91 5.91
C GLU A 209 12.82 -12.31 6.52
N MET A 210 13.99 -12.95 6.52
CA MET A 210 14.25 -14.26 7.15
C MET A 210 15.44 -14.18 8.11
N ASP A 211 15.22 -14.53 9.38
CA ASP A 211 16.30 -14.71 10.35
C ASP A 211 16.67 -16.18 10.47
N VAL A 212 17.67 -16.60 9.68
CA VAL A 212 17.99 -18.02 9.49
C VAL A 212 18.94 -18.51 10.58
N GLN A 213 18.52 -19.59 11.25
CA GLN A 213 19.21 -20.27 12.33
C GLN A 213 19.48 -21.73 11.95
N SER A 214 20.46 -22.35 12.60
CA SER A 214 20.72 -23.78 12.42
C SER A 214 19.53 -24.58 12.96
N GLY A 215 18.99 -25.50 12.16
CA GLY A 215 18.07 -26.53 12.63
C GLY A 215 18.76 -27.89 12.69
N ASP A 216 18.03 -28.91 13.15
CA ASP A 216 18.58 -30.27 13.33
C ASP A 216 18.95 -30.92 11.99
N VAL A 217 18.17 -30.64 10.93
CA VAL A 217 18.37 -31.22 9.58
C VAL A 217 18.48 -30.11 8.54
N GLU A 218 17.51 -29.21 8.50
CA GLU A 218 17.46 -28.07 7.59
C GLU A 218 17.41 -26.76 8.38
N PRO A 219 17.83 -25.64 7.77
CA PRO A 219 17.80 -24.35 8.45
C PRO A 219 16.36 -23.94 8.76
N VAL A 220 16.20 -23.26 9.89
CA VAL A 220 14.91 -22.77 10.39
C VAL A 220 14.94 -21.26 10.57
N VAL A 221 13.77 -20.63 10.62
CA VAL A 221 13.60 -19.20 10.88
C VAL A 221 12.95 -18.99 12.24
N TYR A 222 13.58 -18.16 13.08
CA TYR A 222 13.01 -17.64 14.32
C TYR A 222 13.81 -16.43 14.83
N HIS A 223 13.23 -15.63 15.72
CA HIS A 223 13.90 -14.47 16.27
C HIS A 223 14.89 -14.88 17.38
N ARG A 224 16.18 -14.63 17.18
CA ARG A 224 17.25 -15.14 18.04
C ARG A 224 17.12 -14.62 19.49
N LYS A 225 17.43 -15.47 20.48
CA LYS A 225 17.40 -15.14 21.93
C LYS A 225 16.02 -14.74 22.44
N THR A 226 14.97 -15.26 21.82
CA THR A 226 13.58 -15.07 22.26
C THR A 226 12.86 -16.41 22.40
N LEU A 227 11.62 -16.39 22.89
CA LEU A 227 10.80 -17.60 23.07
C LEU A 227 9.90 -17.89 21.86
N THR A 228 10.23 -17.35 20.68
CA THR A 228 9.43 -17.54 19.46
C THR A 228 9.54 -18.98 18.94
N SER A 229 8.46 -19.52 18.36
CA SER A 229 8.51 -20.79 17.61
C SER A 229 9.44 -20.69 16.40
N SER A 230 9.79 -21.83 15.79
CA SER A 230 10.59 -21.88 14.57
C SER A 230 9.83 -22.48 13.40
N VAL A 231 10.22 -22.11 12.19
CA VAL A 231 9.61 -22.58 10.93
C VAL A 231 10.70 -23.01 9.96
N PRO A 232 10.56 -24.16 9.27
CA PRO A 232 11.52 -24.57 8.25
C PRO A 232 11.64 -23.55 7.11
N VAL A 233 12.87 -23.21 6.72
CA VAL A 233 13.11 -22.30 5.58
C VAL A 233 12.45 -22.82 4.31
N ARG A 234 12.50 -24.14 4.08
CA ARG A 234 11.91 -24.78 2.89
C ARG A 234 10.43 -24.49 2.74
N ASP A 235 9.67 -24.47 3.83
CA ASP A 235 8.22 -24.22 3.78
C ASP A 235 7.92 -22.74 3.52
N ILE A 236 8.74 -21.84 4.05
CA ILE A 236 8.69 -20.41 3.72
C ILE A 236 8.98 -20.21 2.23
N CYS A 237 10.04 -20.82 1.69
CA CYS A 237 10.36 -20.74 0.26
C CYS A 237 9.23 -21.28 -0.62
N ARG A 238 8.59 -22.39 -0.23
CA ARG A 238 7.43 -22.94 -0.95
C ARG A 238 6.26 -21.97 -0.98
N ALA A 239 5.97 -21.32 0.15
CA ALA A 239 4.94 -20.28 0.21
C ALA A 239 5.29 -19.06 -0.66
N ILE A 240 6.54 -18.57 -0.62
CA ILE A 240 6.97 -17.47 -1.50
C ILE A 240 6.82 -17.85 -2.97
N LYS A 241 7.20 -19.08 -3.37
CA LYS A 241 7.04 -19.57 -4.73
C LYS A 241 5.57 -19.56 -5.17
N GLN A 242 4.68 -20.03 -4.31
CA GLN A 242 3.26 -20.19 -4.63
C GLN A 242 2.50 -18.86 -4.65
N TYR A 243 2.77 -17.96 -3.70
CA TYR A 243 1.97 -16.75 -3.48
C TYR A 243 2.67 -15.46 -3.89
N GLY A 244 3.99 -15.50 -4.11
CA GLY A 244 4.80 -14.32 -4.35
C GLY A 244 4.33 -13.48 -5.53
N PHE A 245 3.92 -14.11 -6.62
CA PHE A 245 3.56 -13.42 -7.87
C PHE A 245 2.06 -13.35 -8.16
N VAL A 246 1.22 -13.65 -7.15
CA VAL A 246 -0.25 -13.66 -7.32
C VAL A 246 -0.82 -12.25 -7.52
N THR A 247 -0.32 -11.27 -6.77
CA THR A 247 -0.85 -9.90 -6.76
C THR A 247 0.06 -8.88 -7.44
N SER A 248 1.28 -9.28 -7.81
CA SER A 248 2.26 -8.46 -8.51
C SER A 248 3.23 -9.34 -9.29
N PRO A 249 3.51 -9.04 -10.57
CA PRO A 249 4.47 -9.80 -11.38
C PRO A 249 5.93 -9.41 -11.11
N TYR A 250 6.17 -8.33 -10.34
CA TYR A 250 7.49 -7.72 -10.16
C TYR A 250 8.32 -8.43 -9.09
N PRO A 251 9.66 -8.26 -9.10
CA PRO A 251 10.58 -9.08 -8.32
C PRO A 251 10.32 -9.06 -6.81
N ILE A 252 10.79 -10.13 -6.14
CA ILE A 252 10.79 -10.24 -4.68
C ILE A 252 12.23 -10.28 -4.16
N ILE A 253 12.52 -9.47 -3.15
CA ILE A 253 13.80 -9.49 -2.43
C ILE A 253 13.62 -10.26 -1.13
N ILE A 254 14.44 -11.29 -0.90
CA ILE A 254 14.51 -12.01 0.37
C ILE A 254 15.70 -11.48 1.16
N SER A 255 15.44 -10.60 2.13
CA SER A 255 16.42 -10.06 3.07
C SER A 255 16.72 -11.08 4.16
N THR A 256 17.91 -11.65 4.16
CA THR A 256 18.26 -12.75 5.06
C THR A 256 19.33 -12.32 6.07
N GLU A 257 19.06 -12.56 7.35
CA GLU A 257 20.09 -12.58 8.38
C GLU A 257 20.59 -14.00 8.60
N ILE A 258 21.90 -14.20 8.46
CA ILE A 258 22.52 -15.53 8.53
C ILE A 258 23.14 -15.71 9.92
N HIS A 259 22.56 -16.61 10.71
CA HIS A 259 23.05 -17.00 12.03
C HIS A 259 23.35 -18.51 12.12
N CYS A 260 23.24 -19.24 11.01
CA CYS A 260 23.46 -20.69 10.94
C CYS A 260 24.89 -21.08 10.55
N THR A 261 25.29 -22.33 10.82
CA THR A 261 26.61 -22.88 10.49
C THR A 261 26.86 -22.90 8.97
N SER A 262 28.13 -23.03 8.55
CA SER A 262 28.48 -23.09 7.12
C SER A 262 27.79 -24.26 6.40
N GLU A 263 27.64 -25.41 7.05
CA GLU A 263 26.88 -26.55 6.53
C GLU A 263 25.40 -26.18 6.29
N GLN A 264 24.76 -25.53 7.26
CA GLN A 264 23.38 -25.08 7.15
C GLN A 264 23.22 -23.94 6.11
N GLN A 265 24.24 -23.11 5.90
CA GLN A 265 24.27 -22.12 4.81
C GLN A 265 24.34 -22.79 3.42
N ASN A 266 25.14 -23.85 3.27
CA ASN A 266 25.15 -24.65 2.04
C ASN A 266 23.79 -25.29 1.80
N ARG A 267 23.16 -25.82 2.86
CA ARG A 267 21.81 -26.37 2.79
C ARG A 267 20.78 -25.31 2.41
N LEU A 268 20.89 -24.10 2.94
CA LEU A 268 20.08 -22.95 2.54
C LEU A 268 20.22 -22.66 1.05
N ALA A 269 21.44 -22.59 0.52
CA ALA A 269 21.67 -22.36 -0.92
C ALA A 269 21.04 -23.45 -1.79
N ILE A 270 21.12 -24.72 -1.35
CA ILE A 270 20.46 -25.86 -2.02
C ILE A 270 18.94 -25.67 -2.01
N ILE A 271 18.33 -25.37 -0.85
CA ILE A 271 16.88 -25.14 -0.74
C ILE A 271 16.42 -24.02 -1.67
N LEU A 272 17.14 -22.90 -1.70
CA LEU A 272 16.82 -21.77 -2.57
C LEU A 272 16.82 -22.19 -4.04
N LYS A 273 17.88 -22.89 -4.49
CA LYS A 273 18.00 -23.37 -5.88
C LYS A 273 16.93 -24.42 -6.23
N GLU A 274 16.68 -25.39 -5.35
CA GLU A 274 15.68 -26.45 -5.54
C GLU A 274 14.25 -25.91 -5.61
N VAL A 275 13.88 -25.03 -4.66
CA VAL A 275 12.50 -24.56 -4.55
C VAL A 275 12.20 -23.54 -5.63
N PHE A 276 13.04 -22.52 -5.80
CA PHE A 276 12.75 -21.42 -6.73
C PHE A 276 13.15 -21.72 -8.18
N GLY A 277 14.15 -22.58 -8.42
CA GLY A 277 14.60 -22.91 -9.78
C GLY A 277 14.89 -21.65 -10.61
N HIS A 278 14.29 -21.55 -11.80
CA HIS A 278 14.47 -20.43 -12.73
C HIS A 278 13.99 -19.06 -12.21
N MET A 279 13.20 -19.05 -11.13
CA MET A 279 12.74 -17.80 -10.49
C MET A 279 13.87 -17.14 -9.70
N LEU A 280 14.82 -17.92 -9.17
CA LEU A 280 15.95 -17.37 -8.43
C LEU A 280 16.96 -16.73 -9.39
N VAL A 281 17.36 -15.49 -9.09
CA VAL A 281 18.49 -14.85 -9.77
C VAL A 281 19.78 -15.43 -9.21
N SER A 282 20.46 -16.27 -10.00
CA SER A 282 21.75 -16.87 -9.66
C SER A 282 22.92 -16.33 -10.49
N THR A 283 22.62 -15.58 -11.56
CA THR A 283 23.61 -14.94 -12.42
C THR A 283 23.08 -13.57 -12.85
N PRO A 284 23.96 -12.60 -13.15
CA PRO A 284 23.54 -11.34 -13.76
C PRO A 284 22.81 -11.56 -15.10
N LEU A 285 21.81 -10.73 -15.39
CA LEU A 285 21.14 -10.63 -16.69
C LEU A 285 22.08 -10.06 -17.77
N VAL A 286 23.03 -9.21 -17.35
CA VAL A 286 24.09 -8.62 -18.18
C VAL A 286 25.40 -8.72 -17.38
N GLU A 287 26.49 -9.12 -18.02
CA GLU A 287 27.78 -9.41 -17.36
C GLU A 287 28.36 -8.20 -16.62
N GLU A 288 28.31 -7.02 -17.25
CA GLU A 288 28.73 -5.75 -16.65
C GLU A 288 27.53 -4.80 -16.56
N PHE A 289 27.28 -4.27 -15.36
CA PHE A 289 26.19 -3.32 -15.12
C PHE A 289 26.64 -2.17 -14.22
N SER A 290 26.33 -0.95 -14.64
CA SER A 290 26.52 0.26 -13.83
C SER A 290 25.29 0.60 -12.98
N GLU A 291 24.13 0.02 -13.30
CA GLU A 291 22.85 0.23 -12.65
C GLU A 291 22.13 -1.13 -12.48
N LEU A 292 21.23 -1.23 -11.50
CA LEU A 292 20.46 -2.46 -11.32
C LEU A 292 19.42 -2.61 -12.45
N PRO A 293 19.09 -3.84 -12.85
CA PRO A 293 18.01 -4.08 -13.80
C PRO A 293 16.68 -3.48 -13.32
N SER A 294 15.78 -3.18 -14.25
CA SER A 294 14.48 -2.64 -13.90
C SER A 294 13.56 -3.70 -13.27
N PRO A 295 12.51 -3.28 -12.53
CA PRO A 295 11.44 -4.22 -12.16
C PRO A 295 10.88 -5.00 -13.36
N GLU A 296 10.76 -4.36 -14.52
CA GLU A 296 10.31 -4.98 -15.77
C GLU A 296 11.24 -6.14 -16.21
N ASP A 297 12.55 -5.91 -16.22
CA ASP A 297 13.57 -6.94 -16.56
C ASP A 297 13.55 -8.13 -15.60
N LEU A 298 13.11 -7.89 -14.35
CA LEU A 298 13.14 -8.85 -13.25
C LEU A 298 11.75 -9.45 -12.96
N LYS A 299 10.80 -9.38 -13.89
CA LYS A 299 9.48 -10.01 -13.72
C LYS A 299 9.60 -11.50 -13.40
N GLY A 300 8.84 -11.94 -12.39
CA GLY A 300 8.85 -13.33 -11.91
C GLY A 300 10.14 -13.75 -11.20
N LYS A 301 11.06 -12.82 -10.90
CA LYS A 301 12.37 -13.12 -10.30
C LYS A 301 12.41 -12.91 -8.78
N ILE A 302 13.25 -13.69 -8.12
CA ILE A 302 13.52 -13.66 -6.68
C ILE A 302 15.01 -13.36 -6.49
N LEU A 303 15.29 -12.30 -5.74
CA LEU A 303 16.64 -11.83 -5.43
C LEU A 303 16.98 -12.22 -3.98
N PHE A 304 18.16 -12.81 -3.78
CA PHE A 304 18.64 -13.17 -2.47
C PHE A 304 19.57 -12.07 -1.91
N LYS A 305 19.22 -11.56 -0.72
CA LYS A 305 20.01 -10.56 0.01
C LYS A 305 20.55 -11.19 1.28
N ALA A 306 21.85 -11.11 1.49
CA ALA A 306 22.49 -11.36 2.78
C ALA A 306 23.74 -10.47 2.92
N LYS A 307 24.25 -10.36 4.14
CA LYS A 307 25.49 -9.65 4.45
C LYS A 307 26.56 -10.65 4.89
N PRO A 308 27.60 -10.88 4.08
CA PRO A 308 28.76 -11.65 4.52
C PRO A 308 29.46 -10.97 5.72
N PRO A 309 30.05 -11.74 6.65
CA PRO A 309 30.95 -11.22 7.67
C PRO A 309 32.20 -10.65 6.99
N LYS A 310 32.88 -9.69 7.63
CA LYS A 310 34.15 -9.19 7.11
C LYS A 310 35.17 -10.34 7.10
N PRO A 311 35.98 -10.50 6.03
CA PRO A 311 37.15 -11.35 6.08
C PRO A 311 38.04 -10.89 7.22
N GLU A 312 38.48 -11.79 8.10
CA GLU A 312 39.53 -11.45 9.07
C GLU A 312 40.81 -11.13 8.27
N ALA A 313 41.29 -9.90 8.36
CA ALA A 313 42.59 -9.56 7.82
C ALA A 313 43.64 -10.33 8.63
N ASN A 314 44.49 -11.11 7.95
CA ASN A 314 45.67 -11.76 8.53
C ASN A 314 46.75 -10.72 8.92
N SER A 315 46.44 -9.83 9.86
CA SER A 315 47.41 -8.93 10.48
C SER A 315 47.69 -9.41 11.91
N PRO A 316 48.97 -9.46 12.35
CA PRO A 316 49.28 -9.80 13.73
C PRO A 316 48.60 -8.81 14.67
N LYS A 317 47.85 -9.33 15.65
CA LYS A 317 47.16 -8.54 16.67
C LYS A 317 48.21 -7.85 17.55
N PHE A 318 48.45 -6.57 17.29
CA PHE A 318 49.05 -5.69 18.30
C PHE A 318 47.94 -5.15 19.19
N GLU A 319 48.04 -5.42 20.49
CA GLU A 319 47.18 -4.80 21.50
C GLU A 319 47.54 -3.31 21.61
N THR A 320 46.74 -2.45 20.99
CA THR A 320 46.77 -1.01 21.28
C THR A 320 45.40 -0.54 21.74
N ASN A 321 45.29 -0.30 23.05
CA ASN A 321 44.19 0.38 23.72
C ASN A 321 44.10 1.85 23.30
N PHE A 322 43.55 2.14 22.13
CA PHE A 322 43.11 3.50 21.78
C PHE A 322 41.62 3.52 21.45
N PHE A 323 40.88 4.25 22.30
CA PHE A 323 39.45 4.54 22.16
C PHE A 323 39.20 5.38 20.90
N TYR A 324 38.96 4.74 19.77
CA TYR A 324 38.19 5.33 18.67
C TYR A 324 36.77 4.77 18.73
N GLN A 325 35.79 5.65 18.96
CA GLN A 325 34.37 5.33 18.90
C GLN A 325 34.00 4.88 17.47
N GLU A 326 33.91 3.56 17.26
CA GLU A 326 33.29 3.00 16.07
C GLU A 326 31.79 3.35 16.04
N SER A 327 31.31 3.81 14.89
CA SER A 327 29.89 4.05 14.65
C SER A 327 29.09 2.73 14.63
N PRO A 328 27.88 2.69 15.22
CA PRO A 328 27.13 1.44 15.39
C PRO A 328 26.41 1.07 14.09
N SER A 329 26.78 -0.07 13.49
CA SER A 329 26.03 -0.69 12.39
C SER A 329 25.62 -2.11 12.77
N SER A 330 24.39 -2.47 12.38
CA SER A 330 23.74 -3.79 12.31
C SER A 330 23.75 -4.71 13.54
N THR A 331 24.70 -4.63 14.47
CA THR A 331 24.80 -5.58 15.60
C THR A 331 24.70 -4.94 16.99
N ASP A 332 24.78 -3.61 17.09
CA ASP A 332 24.90 -2.94 18.40
C ASP A 332 23.56 -2.38 18.95
N SER A 333 22.54 -2.21 18.08
CA SER A 333 21.18 -1.90 18.54
C SER A 333 20.54 -3.01 19.37
N ASP A 334 21.07 -4.23 19.23
CA ASP A 334 20.66 -5.41 20.00
C ASP A 334 21.44 -5.58 21.29
N ALA A 335 22.49 -4.80 21.58
CA ALA A 335 23.30 -5.02 22.78
C ALA A 335 22.47 -4.89 24.09
N SER A 336 21.49 -3.99 24.11
CA SER A 336 20.54 -3.83 25.23
C SER A 336 19.53 -4.98 25.32
N PHE A 337 18.98 -5.42 24.18
CA PHE A 337 18.07 -6.57 24.12
C PHE A 337 18.78 -7.88 24.45
N VAL A 338 19.98 -8.10 23.91
CA VAL A 338 20.87 -9.23 24.20
C VAL A 338 21.23 -9.28 25.68
N ARG A 339 21.41 -8.13 26.37
CA ARG A 339 21.62 -8.11 27.83
C ARG A 339 20.37 -8.54 28.59
N LEU A 340 19.18 -8.12 28.17
CA LEU A 340 17.91 -8.51 28.79
C LEU A 340 17.58 -9.99 28.50
N ALA A 341 17.69 -10.42 27.25
CA ALA A 341 17.50 -11.80 26.82
C ALA A 341 18.53 -12.76 27.43
N ARG A 342 19.79 -12.34 27.62
CA ARG A 342 20.79 -13.12 28.36
C ARG A 342 20.44 -13.29 29.84
N ARG A 343 19.70 -12.35 30.45
CA ARG A 343 19.16 -12.51 31.80
C ARG A 343 17.94 -13.45 31.86
N LEU A 344 17.25 -13.64 30.74
CA LEU A 344 16.02 -14.44 30.64
C LEU A 344 16.22 -15.82 29.97
N SER A 345 17.37 -16.06 29.33
CA SER A 345 17.69 -17.28 28.58
C SER A 345 18.59 -18.23 29.36
N ILE A 346 18.17 -19.50 29.44
CA ILE A 346 19.01 -20.66 29.80
C ILE A 346 20.04 -20.89 28.66
N GLN A 347 21.23 -21.36 29.03
CA GLN A 347 22.43 -21.56 28.22
C GLN A 347 22.15 -22.03 26.76
N SER A 348 22.45 -21.17 25.78
CA SER A 348 22.69 -21.61 24.39
C SER A 348 24.17 -21.35 24.05
N LYS A 349 24.84 -22.38 23.51
CA LYS A 349 26.22 -22.27 23.00
C LYS A 349 26.25 -21.22 21.89
N ASN A 350 27.20 -20.30 21.97
CA ASN A 350 27.48 -19.34 20.90
C ASN A 350 28.18 -20.07 19.75
N GLU A 351 27.42 -20.62 18.80
CA GLU A 351 27.95 -20.90 17.48
C GLU A 351 27.96 -19.56 16.72
N ARG A 352 29.16 -19.06 16.42
CA ARG A 352 29.33 -17.99 15.43
C ARG A 352 29.50 -18.67 14.07
N PRO A 353 28.91 -18.13 12.99
CA PRO A 353 29.20 -18.63 11.66
C PRO A 353 30.68 -18.35 11.34
N ASP A 354 31.51 -19.39 11.37
CA ASP A 354 32.97 -19.26 11.23
C ASP A 354 33.41 -18.84 9.81
N THR A 355 32.55 -19.01 8.79
CA THR A 355 32.80 -18.53 7.41
C THR A 355 31.47 -18.46 6.64
N PHE A 356 31.35 -17.51 5.70
CA PHE A 356 30.18 -17.39 4.82
C PHE A 356 30.31 -18.30 3.61
N SER A 357 29.25 -19.06 3.31
CA SER A 357 29.25 -20.06 2.24
C SER A 357 29.56 -19.44 0.86
N PRO A 358 30.50 -20.00 0.08
CA PRO A 358 30.72 -19.62 -1.32
C PRO A 358 29.45 -19.80 -2.17
N GLN A 359 28.74 -20.92 -1.99
CA GLN A 359 27.51 -21.25 -2.71
C GLN A 359 26.38 -20.24 -2.43
N LEU A 360 26.36 -19.68 -1.22
CA LEU A 360 25.43 -18.63 -0.84
C LEU A 360 25.88 -17.25 -1.35
N SER A 361 27.20 -17.03 -1.45
CA SER A 361 27.79 -15.79 -1.99
C SER A 361 27.47 -15.59 -3.47
N GLU A 362 27.46 -16.68 -4.25
CA GLU A 362 27.06 -16.68 -5.66
C GLU A 362 25.64 -16.15 -5.87
N LEU A 363 24.75 -16.28 -4.87
CA LEU A 363 23.37 -15.81 -4.96
C LEU A 363 23.22 -14.31 -4.65
N LEU A 364 24.29 -13.61 -4.23
CA LEU A 364 24.29 -12.18 -3.92
C LEU A 364 24.53 -11.31 -5.17
N VAL A 365 23.80 -11.58 -6.25
CA VAL A 365 24.03 -11.00 -7.59
C VAL A 365 23.85 -9.47 -7.59
N TYR A 366 22.64 -9.00 -7.28
CA TYR A 366 22.28 -7.57 -7.31
C TYR A 366 22.10 -6.97 -5.91
N THR A 367 22.06 -7.81 -4.90
CA THR A 367 21.58 -7.48 -3.55
C THR A 367 22.62 -7.84 -2.49
N HIS A 368 23.87 -7.43 -2.69
CA HIS A 368 24.98 -7.71 -1.79
C HIS A 368 24.95 -6.79 -0.55
N GLY A 369 24.73 -7.35 0.64
CA GLY A 369 24.68 -6.60 1.88
C GLY A 369 26.06 -6.17 2.38
N VAL A 370 26.28 -4.88 2.62
CA VAL A 370 27.52 -4.32 3.19
C VAL A 370 27.25 -3.51 4.47
N LYS A 371 28.31 -3.28 5.27
CA LYS A 371 28.26 -2.32 6.38
C LYS A 371 28.18 -0.90 5.81
N TYR A 372 27.39 -0.02 6.43
CA TYR A 372 27.45 1.41 6.15
C TYR A 372 28.82 1.96 6.55
N GLN A 373 29.53 2.55 5.58
CA GLN A 373 30.87 3.12 5.75
C GLN A 373 30.88 4.66 5.74
N GLY A 374 29.72 5.29 5.52
CA GLY A 374 29.64 6.74 5.26
C GLY A 374 29.55 7.07 3.76
N PHE A 375 29.30 8.33 3.44
CA PHE A 375 29.19 8.85 2.07
C PHE A 375 30.43 9.60 1.58
N SER A 376 31.55 9.47 2.29
CA SER A 376 32.84 10.01 1.83
C SER A 376 33.23 9.37 0.51
N LYS A 377 33.86 10.13 -0.39
CA LYS A 377 34.42 9.64 -1.66
C LYS A 377 35.52 8.58 -1.48
N LEU A 378 36.07 8.45 -0.26
CA LEU A 378 37.05 7.41 0.08
C LEU A 378 36.40 6.04 0.28
N ASN A 379 35.08 5.98 0.44
CA ASN A 379 34.34 4.73 0.55
C ASN A 379 33.82 4.34 -0.82
N GLU A 380 34.09 3.10 -1.22
CA GLU A 380 33.64 2.56 -2.49
C GLU A 380 32.44 1.62 -2.28
N TYR A 381 31.36 1.91 -3.00
CA TYR A 381 30.20 1.01 -3.10
C TYR A 381 30.09 0.56 -4.55
N LEU A 382 30.07 -0.76 -4.76
CA LEU A 382 29.75 -1.34 -6.06
C LEU A 382 28.24 -1.19 -6.33
N PRO A 383 27.79 -1.20 -7.60
CA PRO A 383 26.37 -1.07 -7.93
C PRO A 383 25.45 -2.09 -7.22
N SER A 384 25.96 -3.30 -6.94
CA SER A 384 25.23 -4.35 -6.21
C SER A 384 25.25 -4.20 -4.69
N HIS A 385 26.08 -3.28 -4.15
CA HIS A 385 26.18 -3.06 -2.71
C HIS A 385 24.95 -2.31 -2.19
N GLN A 386 24.42 -2.81 -1.08
CA GLN A 386 23.36 -2.18 -0.32
C GLN A 386 23.68 -2.24 1.17
N PHE A 387 23.38 -1.18 1.91
CA PHE A 387 23.52 -1.21 3.37
C PHE A 387 22.16 -1.19 4.07
N SER A 388 22.13 -1.70 5.29
CA SER A 388 20.96 -1.69 6.17
C SER A 388 21.30 -0.98 7.47
N VAL A 389 20.45 -0.04 7.91
CA VAL A 389 20.63 0.73 9.14
C VAL A 389 19.34 0.75 9.97
N SER A 390 19.49 0.72 11.29
CA SER A 390 18.34 0.89 12.20
C SER A 390 17.75 2.29 12.09
N GLU A 391 16.48 2.47 12.44
CA GLU A 391 15.79 3.77 12.50
C GLU A 391 16.58 4.83 13.29
N ARG A 392 17.31 4.41 14.34
CA ARG A 392 18.12 5.32 15.17
C ARG A 392 19.31 5.88 14.40
N THR A 393 19.99 4.99 13.67
CA THR A 393 21.11 5.38 12.81
C THR A 393 20.60 6.21 11.63
N ALA A 394 19.47 5.82 11.04
CA ALA A 394 18.81 6.59 9.99
C ALA A 394 18.48 8.02 10.44
N ALA A 395 17.90 8.20 11.63
CA ALA A 395 17.62 9.52 12.20
C ALA A 395 18.88 10.39 12.35
N LYS A 396 20.01 9.79 12.75
CA LYS A 396 21.30 10.50 12.80
C LYS A 396 21.77 10.92 11.40
N ILE A 397 21.71 10.02 10.42
CA ILE A 397 22.10 10.30 9.04
C ILE A 397 21.20 11.38 8.42
N LEU A 398 19.89 11.33 8.65
CA LEU A 398 18.93 12.33 8.18
C LEU A 398 19.24 13.73 8.73
N LYS A 399 19.73 13.82 9.98
CA LYS A 399 20.09 15.10 10.58
C LYS A 399 21.41 15.64 10.02
N GLU A 400 22.39 14.78 9.81
CA GLU A 400 23.77 15.19 9.53
C GLU A 400 24.14 15.17 8.04
N ASN A 401 23.59 14.23 7.25
CA ASN A 401 24.05 13.88 5.91
C ASN A 401 22.92 13.53 4.92
N LYS A 402 21.70 14.06 5.10
CA LYS A 402 20.52 13.71 4.25
C LYS A 402 20.80 13.90 2.76
N GLY A 403 21.40 15.02 2.37
CA GLY A 403 21.67 15.33 0.97
C GLY A 403 22.62 14.32 0.30
N ASP A 404 23.61 13.82 1.03
CA ASP A 404 24.53 12.80 0.50
C ASP A 404 23.89 11.41 0.50
N TRP A 405 22.99 11.13 1.45
CA TRP A 405 22.20 9.90 1.41
C TRP A 405 21.25 9.86 0.19
N ILE A 406 20.60 10.99 -0.13
CA ILE A 406 19.79 11.11 -1.36
C ILE A 406 20.65 10.80 -2.60
N LYS A 407 21.84 11.41 -2.70
CA LYS A 407 22.76 11.15 -3.83
C LYS A 407 23.21 9.70 -3.90
N HIS A 408 23.47 9.05 -2.77
CA HIS A 408 23.80 7.63 -2.73
C HIS A 408 22.66 6.78 -3.30
N ASN A 409 21.41 7.11 -2.94
CA ASN A 409 20.21 6.41 -3.38
C ASN A 409 19.80 6.69 -4.84
N PHE A 410 20.51 7.55 -5.57
CA PHE A 410 20.38 7.62 -7.04
C PHE A 410 20.88 6.34 -7.70
N LYS A 411 21.91 5.71 -7.13
CA LYS A 411 22.60 4.56 -7.75
C LYS A 411 22.57 3.28 -6.91
N HIS A 412 22.24 3.37 -5.63
CA HIS A 412 22.30 2.24 -4.70
C HIS A 412 20.99 2.08 -3.93
N ILE A 413 20.81 0.89 -3.35
CA ILE A 413 19.69 0.58 -2.47
C ILE A 413 20.11 0.74 -1.01
N SER A 414 19.30 1.48 -0.24
CA SER A 414 19.41 1.55 1.22
C SER A 414 18.20 0.91 1.89
N ARG A 415 18.45 0.19 2.99
CA ARG A 415 17.41 -0.35 3.88
C ARG A 415 17.37 0.36 5.23
N VAL A 416 16.18 0.72 5.68
CA VAL A 416 15.90 1.17 7.06
C VAL A 416 14.96 0.18 7.74
N TYR A 417 15.23 -0.16 9.01
CA TYR A 417 14.43 -1.11 9.77
C TYR A 417 14.24 -0.66 11.24
N PRO A 418 13.19 -1.16 11.95
CA PRO A 418 12.91 -0.80 13.32
C PRO A 418 14.04 -1.22 14.27
N ARG A 419 14.25 -0.46 15.35
CA ARG A 419 15.26 -0.83 16.37
C ARG A 419 14.78 -1.98 17.27
N GLY A 420 15.70 -2.84 17.71
CA GLY A 420 15.40 -3.99 18.59
C GLY A 420 14.77 -3.67 19.95
N THR A 421 14.83 -2.42 20.43
CA THR A 421 14.13 -2.01 21.67
C THR A 421 12.62 -1.87 21.53
N ARG A 422 12.06 -1.99 20.31
CA ARG A 422 10.62 -1.96 20.05
C ARG A 422 9.98 -3.32 20.29
N LEU A 423 9.95 -3.74 21.56
CA LEU A 423 9.48 -5.07 21.96
C LEU A 423 8.02 -5.36 21.56
N GLY A 424 7.17 -4.33 21.58
CA GLY A 424 5.78 -4.41 21.12
C GLY A 424 5.60 -4.28 19.60
N SER A 425 6.66 -4.46 18.81
CA SER A 425 6.63 -4.42 17.33
C SER A 425 6.13 -3.09 16.74
N THR A 426 6.20 -1.97 17.46
CA THR A 426 5.80 -0.65 16.93
C THR A 426 6.68 -0.23 15.76
N ASN A 427 6.18 0.68 14.92
CA ASN A 427 6.93 1.20 13.78
C ASN A 427 7.47 2.62 13.98
N PHE A 428 8.45 2.99 13.15
CA PHE A 428 8.90 4.35 12.97
C PHE A 428 8.19 4.99 11.78
N ASN A 429 8.19 6.32 11.70
CA ASN A 429 7.62 7.05 10.57
C ASN A 429 8.40 6.73 9.27
N PRO A 430 7.79 6.07 8.27
CA PRO A 430 8.48 5.69 7.05
C PRO A 430 8.79 6.88 6.14
N VAL A 431 8.04 7.98 6.25
CA VAL A 431 8.20 9.18 5.41
C VAL A 431 9.58 9.80 5.56
N ASP A 432 10.15 9.75 6.76
CA ASP A 432 11.50 10.27 7.02
C ASP A 432 12.55 9.54 6.18
N ALA A 433 12.46 8.21 6.09
CA ALA A 433 13.37 7.38 5.29
C ALA A 433 13.10 7.53 3.78
N TRP A 434 11.83 7.54 3.35
CA TRP A 434 11.47 7.80 1.96
C TRP A 434 11.96 9.18 1.49
N SER A 435 11.97 10.18 2.37
CA SER A 435 12.48 11.52 2.06
C SER A 435 14.00 11.59 1.81
N ALA A 436 14.74 10.54 2.17
CA ALA A 436 16.15 10.35 1.78
C ALA A 436 16.30 9.46 0.52
N GLY A 437 15.21 9.07 -0.13
CA GLY A 437 15.21 8.18 -1.29
C GLY A 437 15.44 6.71 -0.96
N CYS A 438 15.33 6.30 0.32
CA CYS A 438 15.49 4.90 0.72
C CYS A 438 14.41 4.02 0.10
N GLN A 439 14.82 2.93 -0.53
CA GLN A 439 13.95 2.04 -1.29
C GLN A 439 13.29 1.00 -0.39
N ILE A 440 14.04 0.41 0.55
CA ILE A 440 13.56 -0.64 1.44
C ILE A 440 13.33 -0.04 2.83
N VAL A 441 12.11 0.44 3.08
CA VAL A 441 11.70 0.93 4.41
C VAL A 441 10.85 -0.15 5.06
N ALA A 442 11.51 -1.05 5.80
CA ALA A 442 10.88 -2.25 6.34
C ALA A 442 10.12 -1.93 7.63
N LEU A 443 8.86 -2.38 7.70
CA LEU A 443 7.97 -2.17 8.85
C LEU A 443 7.46 -3.51 9.41
N ASN A 444 7.04 -3.52 10.67
CA ASN A 444 6.36 -4.65 11.30
C ASN A 444 4.89 -4.67 10.86
N TRP A 445 4.54 -5.55 9.93
CA TRP A 445 3.20 -5.62 9.31
C TRP A 445 2.09 -6.14 10.23
N GLN A 446 2.47 -6.85 11.29
CA GLN A 446 1.55 -7.37 12.29
C GLN A 446 1.00 -6.28 13.23
N THR A 447 1.61 -5.09 13.24
CA THR A 447 1.21 -3.97 14.10
C THR A 447 0.49 -2.92 13.26
N LEU A 448 -0.82 -2.85 13.37
CA LEU A 448 -1.67 -1.88 12.65
C LEU A 448 -1.61 -0.49 13.31
N ASP A 449 -0.49 0.20 13.10
CA ASP A 449 -0.28 1.60 13.52
C ASP A 449 -0.32 2.57 12.33
N GLU A 450 -0.19 3.87 12.62
CA GLU A 450 -0.18 4.93 11.60
C GLU A 450 0.89 4.71 10.52
N SER A 451 2.01 4.05 10.87
CA SER A 451 3.08 3.78 9.91
C SER A 451 2.69 2.71 8.89
N ILE A 452 1.95 1.68 9.32
CA ILE A 452 1.36 0.71 8.38
C ILE A 452 0.25 1.33 7.53
N LEU A 453 -0.54 2.26 8.08
CA LEU A 453 -1.49 3.03 7.29
C LEU A 453 -0.80 3.87 6.20
N LEU A 454 0.30 4.56 6.52
CA LEU A 454 1.14 5.28 5.55
C LEU A 454 1.73 4.35 4.49
N ASN A 455 2.21 3.17 4.88
CA ASN A 455 2.73 2.16 3.95
C ASN A 455 1.63 1.64 3.02
N HIS A 456 0.47 1.31 3.56
CA HIS A 456 -0.69 0.93 2.76
C HIS A 456 -1.05 2.05 1.79
N ALA A 457 -1.16 3.30 2.24
CA ALA A 457 -1.49 4.46 1.39
C ALA A 457 -0.47 4.69 0.26
N MET A 458 0.84 4.57 0.55
CA MET A 458 1.91 4.71 -0.43
C MET A 458 1.82 3.65 -1.52
N PHE A 459 1.64 2.38 -1.14
CA PHE A 459 1.68 1.24 -2.08
C PHE A 459 0.30 0.78 -2.58
N HIS A 460 -0.80 1.36 -2.11
CA HIS A 460 -2.14 1.00 -2.56
C HIS A 460 -2.26 1.21 -4.09
N GLY A 461 -2.99 0.35 -4.79
CA GLY A 461 -3.10 0.42 -6.26
C GLY A 461 -1.81 0.16 -7.04
N SER A 462 -0.65 0.06 -6.36
CA SER A 462 0.63 -0.28 -6.97
C SER A 462 0.85 -1.79 -6.98
N ASN A 463 1.86 -2.23 -7.73
CA ASN A 463 2.31 -3.62 -7.71
C ASN A 463 3.42 -3.85 -6.65
N GLY A 464 3.41 -3.08 -5.57
CA GLY A 464 4.44 -3.12 -4.51
C GLY A 464 5.69 -2.30 -4.80
N TYR A 465 5.69 -1.58 -5.91
CA TYR A 465 6.74 -0.66 -6.37
C TYR A 465 6.10 0.68 -6.73
N VAL A 466 6.68 1.77 -6.25
CA VAL A 466 6.28 3.15 -6.59
C VAL A 466 7.49 3.90 -7.09
N LEU A 467 7.42 4.50 -8.27
CA LEU A 467 8.55 5.24 -8.84
C LEU A 467 8.85 6.44 -7.95
N LYS A 468 10.12 6.61 -7.56
CA LYS A 468 10.53 7.75 -6.75
C LYS A 468 10.34 9.06 -7.54
N PRO A 469 10.06 10.18 -6.85
CA PRO A 469 10.03 11.48 -7.50
C PRO A 469 11.39 11.82 -8.11
N LEU A 470 11.40 12.71 -9.11
CA LEU A 470 12.60 13.04 -9.87
C LEU A 470 13.75 13.52 -8.97
N ALA A 471 13.44 14.36 -7.99
CA ALA A 471 14.38 14.85 -6.97
C ALA A 471 15.06 13.77 -6.11
N LEU A 472 14.53 12.54 -6.10
CA LEU A 472 15.10 11.38 -5.39
C LEU A 472 15.70 10.32 -6.32
N ARG A 473 15.76 10.61 -7.62
CA ARG A 473 16.39 9.78 -8.66
C ARG A 473 17.62 10.45 -9.26
N GLU A 474 17.60 11.77 -9.37
CA GLU A 474 18.72 12.53 -9.94
C GLU A 474 18.87 13.91 -9.30
N LYS A 475 19.97 14.58 -9.62
CA LYS A 475 20.28 15.90 -9.09
C LYS A 475 19.50 16.97 -9.85
N VAL A 476 18.32 17.29 -9.35
CA VAL A 476 17.52 18.45 -9.80
C VAL A 476 17.45 19.51 -8.71
N ILE A 477 17.32 20.77 -9.13
CA ILE A 477 17.09 21.91 -8.23
C ILE A 477 15.62 22.26 -8.34
N GLU A 478 14.86 21.95 -7.30
CA GLU A 478 13.46 22.34 -7.17
C GLU A 478 13.34 23.33 -6.02
N MET A 479 12.75 24.49 -6.31
CA MET A 479 12.41 25.45 -5.27
C MET A 479 11.12 25.01 -4.57
N PRO A 480 11.02 25.13 -3.24
CA PRO A 480 9.76 24.95 -2.55
C PRO A 480 8.71 25.92 -3.08
N GLU A 481 7.53 25.40 -3.40
CA GLU A 481 6.38 26.16 -3.86
C GLU A 481 5.24 26.02 -2.85
N LYS A 482 4.36 27.02 -2.85
CA LYS A 482 3.13 26.98 -2.06
C LYS A 482 2.00 26.40 -2.91
N TYR A 483 1.33 25.39 -2.38
CA TYR A 483 0.16 24.77 -3.00
C TYR A 483 -1.06 24.91 -2.11
N LEU A 484 -2.22 25.08 -2.73
CA LEU A 484 -3.53 25.00 -2.09
C LEU A 484 -4.17 23.67 -2.49
N LEU A 485 -4.23 22.74 -1.54
CA LEU A 485 -5.01 21.52 -1.66
C LEU A 485 -6.44 21.82 -1.24
N THR A 486 -7.39 21.64 -2.16
CA THR A 486 -8.81 21.79 -1.89
C THR A 486 -9.49 20.44 -2.02
N VAL A 487 -10.22 20.05 -0.97
CA VAL A 487 -10.96 18.79 -0.91
C VAL A 487 -12.42 19.13 -0.63
N ARG A 488 -13.26 19.04 -1.66
CA ARG A 488 -14.71 19.16 -1.49
C ARG A 488 -15.28 17.78 -1.16
N ILE A 489 -15.77 17.65 0.06
CA ILE A 489 -16.46 16.45 0.53
C ILE A 489 -17.92 16.59 0.11
N ILE A 490 -18.31 15.90 -0.96
CA ILE A 490 -19.63 16.05 -1.56
C ILE A 490 -20.62 15.13 -0.84
N SER A 491 -20.43 13.82 -0.97
CA SER A 491 -21.35 12.81 -0.44
C SER A 491 -20.64 11.51 -0.08
N GLY A 492 -21.32 10.64 0.66
CA GLY A 492 -20.93 9.24 0.86
C GLY A 492 -21.93 8.31 0.18
N GLN A 493 -21.49 7.11 -0.16
CA GLN A 493 -22.35 6.03 -0.64
C GLN A 493 -22.17 4.82 0.24
N ARG A 494 -23.27 4.26 0.73
CA ARG A 494 -23.32 3.04 1.56
C ARG A 494 -22.33 3.10 2.72
N THR A 495 -22.20 4.26 3.35
CA THR A 495 -21.33 4.45 4.52
C THR A 495 -21.88 3.67 5.72
N PRO A 496 -21.06 3.37 6.74
CA PRO A 496 -21.54 2.78 7.98
C PRO A 496 -22.74 3.55 8.56
N LEU A 497 -23.81 2.83 8.89
CA LEU A 497 -25.08 3.41 9.35
C LEU A 497 -24.96 3.94 10.78
N CYS A 498 -24.66 5.22 10.92
CA CYS A 498 -24.66 5.88 12.21
C CYS A 498 -25.03 7.37 12.12
N ALA A 499 -25.52 7.89 13.25
CA ALA A 499 -25.82 9.30 13.41
C ALA A 499 -24.55 10.10 13.73
N ASP A 500 -24.65 11.42 13.58
CA ASP A 500 -23.58 12.40 13.81
C ASP A 500 -22.34 12.15 12.96
N LEU A 501 -22.54 11.66 11.73
CA LEU A 501 -21.47 11.32 10.80
C LEU A 501 -20.82 12.60 10.24
N TYR A 502 -19.50 12.69 10.35
CA TYR A 502 -18.71 13.75 9.72
C TYR A 502 -17.47 13.17 9.04
N VAL A 503 -16.89 13.95 8.12
CA VAL A 503 -15.61 13.62 7.50
C VAL A 503 -14.53 14.56 8.05
N GLY A 504 -13.53 13.98 8.70
CA GLY A 504 -12.30 14.66 9.08
C GLY A 504 -11.27 14.52 7.96
N ALA A 505 -10.59 15.60 7.59
CA ALA A 505 -9.47 15.58 6.68
C ALA A 505 -8.19 15.95 7.44
N ILE A 506 -7.20 15.05 7.39
CA ILE A 506 -5.92 15.14 8.09
C ILE A 506 -4.79 15.22 7.06
N LEU A 507 -3.99 16.29 7.08
CA LEU A 507 -2.79 16.40 6.26
C LEU A 507 -1.54 16.12 7.10
N ASN A 508 -0.68 15.20 6.64
CA ASN A 508 0.61 14.84 7.26
C ASN A 508 0.52 14.51 8.76
N GLY A 509 -0.58 13.90 9.20
CA GLY A 509 -0.86 13.59 10.61
C GLY A 509 -1.03 14.81 11.53
N LYS A 510 -1.01 16.05 10.98
CA LYS A 510 -0.85 17.28 11.78
C LYS A 510 -1.88 18.38 11.54
N ILE A 511 -2.68 18.35 10.47
CA ILE A 511 -3.71 19.39 10.23
C ILE A 511 -5.06 18.71 10.09
N SER A 512 -5.97 18.89 11.05
CA SER A 512 -7.32 18.33 11.00
C SER A 512 -8.37 19.43 10.78
N LYS A 513 -9.08 19.35 9.65
CA LYS A 513 -10.32 20.08 9.39
C LYS A 513 -11.46 19.06 9.31
N ARG A 514 -12.71 19.48 9.44
CA ARG A 514 -13.86 18.57 9.31
C ARG A 514 -15.08 19.25 8.74
N THR A 515 -15.95 18.45 8.12
CA THR A 515 -17.32 18.85 7.75
C THR A 515 -18.20 18.97 8.99
N ARG A 516 -19.42 19.50 8.82
CA ARG A 516 -20.47 19.37 9.83
C ARG A 516 -20.85 17.91 10.05
N ALA A 517 -21.29 17.61 11.26
CA ALA A 517 -21.89 16.31 11.58
C ALA A 517 -23.34 16.27 11.09
N LEU A 518 -23.69 15.19 10.41
CA LEU A 518 -25.06 14.92 9.97
C LEU A 518 -25.77 14.09 11.03
N SER A 519 -26.82 14.64 11.64
CA SER A 519 -27.57 13.96 12.70
C SER A 519 -28.41 12.80 12.19
N GLN A 520 -28.78 12.81 10.91
CA GLN A 520 -29.58 11.75 10.30
C GLN A 520 -28.73 10.51 10.01
N VAL A 521 -29.26 9.34 10.37
CA VAL A 521 -28.73 8.05 9.92
C VAL A 521 -29.12 7.89 8.46
N THR A 522 -28.13 7.72 7.58
CA THR A 522 -28.38 7.45 6.16
C THR A 522 -27.21 6.69 5.55
N LEU A 523 -27.51 5.86 4.55
CA LEU A 523 -26.49 5.23 3.71
C LEU A 523 -25.74 6.23 2.83
N ASN A 524 -26.41 7.32 2.43
CA ASN A 524 -25.91 8.22 1.40
C ASN A 524 -25.84 9.66 1.92
N PRO A 525 -24.97 9.93 2.92
CA PRO A 525 -24.84 11.25 3.52
C PRO A 525 -24.41 12.30 2.49
N LEU A 526 -24.96 13.50 2.58
CA LEU A 526 -24.60 14.65 1.74
C LEU A 526 -24.03 15.76 2.64
N TRP A 527 -22.76 16.08 2.46
CA TRP A 527 -22.09 17.17 3.19
C TRP A 527 -22.03 18.44 2.35
N ASP A 528 -21.50 18.31 1.12
CA ASP A 528 -21.18 19.39 0.18
C ASP A 528 -20.39 20.54 0.84
N GLU A 529 -19.27 20.18 1.47
CA GLU A 529 -18.41 21.11 2.20
C GLU A 529 -16.97 21.06 1.69
N THR A 530 -16.31 22.22 1.64
CA THR A 530 -14.95 22.34 1.11
C THR A 530 -13.94 22.55 2.23
N LEU A 531 -12.91 21.70 2.25
CA LEU A 531 -11.79 21.76 3.19
C LEU A 531 -10.50 22.10 2.43
N THR A 532 -9.80 23.15 2.84
CA THR A 532 -8.57 23.61 2.17
C THR A 532 -7.34 23.42 3.03
N PHE A 533 -6.18 23.18 2.43
CA PHE A 533 -4.90 23.05 3.13
C PHE A 533 -3.79 23.74 2.33
N GLU A 534 -2.92 24.47 3.02
CA GLU A 534 -1.72 25.02 2.42
C GLU A 534 -0.56 24.04 2.59
N ILE A 535 0.17 23.78 1.52
CA ILE A 535 1.34 22.89 1.49
C ILE A 535 2.51 23.67 0.96
N ILE A 536 3.63 23.70 1.69
CA ILE A 536 4.90 24.20 1.17
C ILE A 536 5.77 22.99 0.87
N SER A 537 6.04 22.73 -0.40
CA SER A 537 6.83 21.58 -0.82
C SER A 537 7.52 21.84 -2.15
N ALA A 538 8.63 21.14 -2.41
CA ALA A 538 9.12 21.03 -3.77
C ALA A 538 8.12 20.19 -4.61
N PRO A 539 7.89 20.50 -5.90
CA PRO A 539 6.93 19.78 -6.73
C PRO A 539 7.04 18.26 -6.66
N SER A 540 8.25 17.71 -6.80
CA SER A 540 8.48 16.26 -6.73
C SER A 540 8.15 15.68 -5.34
N LEU A 541 8.31 16.46 -4.27
CA LEU A 541 8.14 15.98 -2.90
C LEU A 541 6.67 16.02 -2.41
N LEU A 542 5.73 16.49 -3.22
CA LEU A 542 4.29 16.36 -2.95
C LEU A 542 3.87 14.89 -2.72
N MET A 543 4.58 13.94 -3.31
CA MET A 543 4.36 12.49 -3.10
C MET A 543 4.71 12.01 -1.68
N LEU A 544 5.34 12.84 -0.85
CA LEU A 544 5.63 12.54 0.55
C LEU A 544 4.70 13.27 1.53
N ASN A 545 3.70 13.99 1.01
CA ASN A 545 2.62 14.56 1.81
C ASN A 545 1.41 13.64 1.73
N PHE A 546 0.71 13.36 2.83
CA PHE A 546 -0.39 12.39 2.87
C PHE A 546 -1.69 13.06 3.29
N LEU A 547 -2.72 12.89 2.47
CA LEU A 547 -4.09 13.26 2.78
C LEU A 547 -4.82 12.04 3.33
N HIS A 548 -5.35 12.16 4.55
CA HIS A 548 -6.13 11.14 5.22
C HIS A 548 -7.54 11.66 5.48
N LEU A 549 -8.52 11.00 4.89
CA LEU A 549 -9.95 11.27 5.09
C LEU A 549 -10.51 10.21 6.03
N GLU A 550 -11.08 10.65 7.15
CA GLU A 550 -11.68 9.79 8.17
C GLU A 550 -13.18 10.07 8.26
N VAL A 551 -14.00 9.07 7.99
CA VAL A 551 -15.44 9.08 8.29
C VAL A 551 -15.63 8.68 9.74
N ARG A 552 -16.25 9.53 10.56
CA ARG A 552 -16.31 9.36 12.01
C ARG A 552 -17.67 9.68 12.62
N ASN A 553 -17.93 9.06 13.77
CA ASN A 553 -19.03 9.37 14.69
C ASN A 553 -18.57 9.23 16.16
N LYS A 554 -17.77 10.17 16.67
CA LYS A 554 -16.96 10.01 17.90
C LYS A 554 -15.80 9.01 17.71
N ALA A 555 -16.06 7.82 17.15
CA ALA A 555 -15.08 6.82 16.75
C ALA A 555 -14.81 6.84 15.23
N LEU A 556 -13.71 6.21 14.81
CA LEU A 556 -13.42 5.98 13.39
C LEU A 556 -14.36 4.90 12.84
N GLN A 557 -15.07 5.22 11.77
CA GLN A 557 -16.00 4.30 11.10
C GLN A 557 -15.40 3.77 9.80
N ALA A 558 -14.79 4.67 9.03
CA ALA A 558 -14.09 4.30 7.81
C ALA A 558 -13.01 5.34 7.50
N GLN A 559 -12.07 5.00 6.63
CA GLN A 559 -10.95 5.85 6.28
C GLN A 559 -10.50 5.65 4.83
N TRP A 560 -9.84 6.66 4.30
CA TRP A 560 -9.10 6.61 3.04
C TRP A 560 -7.86 7.47 3.17
N MET A 561 -6.70 6.99 2.73
CA MET A 561 -5.45 7.76 2.77
C MET A 561 -4.66 7.57 1.49
N ARG A 562 -4.11 8.66 0.96
CA ARG A 562 -3.16 8.64 -0.18
C ARG A 562 -2.10 9.73 -0.06
N PRO A 563 -0.91 9.52 -0.66
CA PRO A 563 0.00 10.61 -0.96
C PRO A 563 -0.71 11.67 -1.81
N VAL A 564 -0.54 12.96 -1.49
CA VAL A 564 -1.14 14.07 -2.24
C VAL A 564 -0.71 14.05 -3.70
N GLY A 565 0.54 13.70 -3.99
CA GLY A 565 1.05 13.53 -5.35
C GLY A 565 0.41 12.39 -6.15
N LEU A 566 -0.15 11.37 -5.48
CA LEU A 566 -0.84 10.22 -6.10
C LEU A 566 -2.36 10.25 -5.88
N ALA A 567 -2.87 11.20 -5.11
CA ALA A 567 -4.31 11.38 -4.93
C ALA A 567 -4.93 11.84 -6.26
N PRO A 568 -6.13 11.36 -6.60
CA PRO A 568 -6.77 11.73 -7.85
C PRO A 568 -7.09 13.24 -7.90
N ARG A 569 -7.41 13.73 -9.11
CA ARG A 569 -7.81 15.11 -9.36
C ARG A 569 -9.20 15.18 -9.98
N GLY A 570 -9.95 16.20 -9.58
CA GLY A 570 -11.35 16.34 -9.95
C GLY A 570 -12.26 15.42 -9.13
N TYR A 571 -13.35 14.94 -9.75
CA TYR A 571 -14.45 14.19 -9.14
C TYR A 571 -14.19 12.69 -9.09
N HIS A 572 -14.18 12.11 -7.89
CA HIS A 572 -13.83 10.70 -7.67
C HIS A 572 -14.66 10.04 -6.58
N HIS A 573 -14.99 8.77 -6.82
CA HIS A 573 -15.47 7.85 -5.80
C HIS A 573 -14.27 7.19 -5.11
N LEU A 574 -14.00 7.59 -3.87
CA LEU A 574 -12.90 7.05 -3.08
C LEU A 574 -13.36 5.82 -2.29
N PRO A 575 -12.75 4.63 -2.47
CA PRO A 575 -13.11 3.46 -1.70
C PRO A 575 -12.74 3.65 -0.22
N LEU A 576 -13.62 3.22 0.67
CA LEU A 576 -13.40 3.33 2.11
C LEU A 576 -12.85 2.03 2.70
N TYR A 577 -12.07 2.16 3.77
CA TYR A 577 -11.44 1.06 4.50
C TYR A 577 -11.82 1.12 5.97
N ASP A 578 -11.89 -0.03 6.64
CA ASP A 578 -12.07 -0.10 8.08
C ASP A 578 -10.74 0.15 8.85
N SER A 579 -10.78 0.06 10.18
CA SER A 579 -9.60 0.20 11.03
C SER A 579 -8.57 -0.92 10.86
N LEU A 580 -8.95 -2.03 10.23
CA LEU A 580 -8.10 -3.17 9.90
C LEU A 580 -7.55 -3.10 8.48
N LEU A 581 -7.75 -1.97 7.79
CA LEU A 581 -7.36 -1.74 6.39
C LEU A 581 -8.05 -2.69 5.40
N SER A 582 -9.19 -3.27 5.80
CA SER A 582 -10.04 -4.05 4.89
C SER A 582 -10.95 -3.10 4.12
N ARG A 583 -10.99 -3.27 2.79
CA ARG A 583 -11.84 -2.46 1.91
C ARG A 583 -13.31 -2.79 2.16
N PHE A 584 -14.15 -1.78 2.34
CA PHE A 584 -15.59 -1.94 2.25
C PHE A 584 -15.98 -2.21 0.79
N VAL A 585 -16.84 -3.21 0.58
CA VAL A 585 -17.21 -3.65 -0.78
C VAL A 585 -17.87 -2.52 -1.58
N PHE A 586 -18.76 -1.74 -0.95
CA PHE A 586 -19.55 -0.73 -1.63
C PHE A 586 -19.48 0.67 -1.01
N ALA A 587 -18.76 0.83 0.11
CA ALA A 587 -18.71 2.12 0.77
C ALA A 587 -17.69 3.04 0.08
N THR A 588 -18.16 4.18 -0.42
CA THR A 588 -17.31 5.18 -1.07
C THR A 588 -17.59 6.58 -0.54
N LEU A 589 -16.59 7.45 -0.69
CA LEU A 589 -16.75 8.89 -0.50
C LEU A 589 -16.62 9.57 -1.86
N PHE A 590 -17.65 10.29 -2.28
CA PHE A 590 -17.60 11.11 -3.49
C PHE A 590 -17.06 12.49 -3.16
N VAL A 591 -15.93 12.83 -3.79
CA VAL A 591 -15.19 14.08 -3.51
C VAL A 591 -14.75 14.74 -4.79
N GLU A 592 -14.43 16.03 -4.68
CA GLU A 592 -13.61 16.74 -5.66
C GLU A 592 -12.28 17.13 -5.02
N ILE A 593 -11.16 16.73 -5.63
CA ILE A 593 -9.81 17.06 -5.14
C ILE A 593 -9.11 17.95 -6.17
N THR A 594 -8.68 19.13 -5.76
CA THR A 594 -7.84 20.02 -6.59
C THR A 594 -6.56 20.38 -5.85
N LEU A 595 -5.49 20.57 -6.62
CA LEU A 595 -4.21 21.05 -6.10
C LEU A 595 -3.73 22.15 -7.02
N GLU A 596 -3.74 23.38 -6.52
CA GLU A 596 -3.34 24.57 -7.27
C GLU A 596 -2.03 25.12 -6.71
N LYS A 597 -1.08 25.44 -7.59
CA LYS A 597 0.10 26.19 -7.21
C LYS A 597 -0.31 27.64 -6.94
N MET A 598 -0.03 28.14 -5.74
CA MET A 598 -0.25 29.54 -5.41
C MET A 598 0.90 30.36 -5.99
N GLN A 599 0.58 31.39 -6.77
CA GLN A 599 1.58 32.38 -7.19
C GLN A 599 1.82 33.35 -6.04
N ASP A 600 3.10 33.67 -5.76
CA ASP A 600 3.45 34.72 -4.81
C ASP A 600 2.99 36.07 -5.37
N GLY A 601 1.86 36.58 -4.83
CA GLY A 601 1.42 37.96 -4.99
C GLY A 601 1.05 38.41 -6.42
N LEU A 602 -0.16 38.07 -6.86
CA LEU A 602 -0.98 38.97 -7.67
C LEU A 602 -2.42 38.90 -7.17
N VAL A 603 -2.97 40.08 -6.91
CA VAL A 603 -4.35 40.32 -6.50
C VAL A 603 -5.33 39.86 -7.59
N ASP A 604 -6.33 39.09 -7.16
CA ASP A 604 -7.72 38.94 -7.67
C ASP A 604 -8.00 38.91 -9.18
N VAL A 605 -8.51 37.79 -9.71
CA VAL A 605 -9.63 37.74 -10.69
C VAL A 605 -10.36 36.38 -10.57
N ARG A 606 -11.25 36.20 -9.58
CA ARG A 606 -12.31 35.14 -9.63
C ARG A 606 -13.72 35.70 -9.44
N ASN A 607 -13.93 36.94 -9.91
CA ASN A 607 -15.24 37.43 -10.30
C ASN A 607 -15.23 37.60 -11.83
N HIS A 608 -16.18 36.94 -12.50
CA HIS A 608 -16.43 36.85 -13.95
C HIS A 608 -15.75 35.70 -14.70
N VAL A 609 -16.39 34.53 -14.67
CA VAL A 609 -16.90 33.83 -15.87
C VAL A 609 -18.24 33.21 -15.51
#